data_AF-A0A2H9MLK8-F1
#
_entry.id   AF-A0A2H9MLK8-F1
#
_cell.length_a   1.000
_cell.length_b   1.000
_cell.length_c   1.000
_cell.angle_alpha   90.00
_cell.angle_beta   90.00
_cell.angle_gamma   90.00
#
_symmetry.space_group_name_H-M   'P 1'
#
loop_
_entity.id
_entity.type
_entity.pdbx_description
1 polymer ?
#
loop_
_entity_poly.entity_id
_entity_poly.type
_entity_poly.pdbx_seq_one_letter_code
_entity_poly.pdbx_strand_id
1 'polypeptide(L)'
;MELKTVKIEKPEDVNIVVGQSHFIKTVEDIYEAMVTSVPTIKFGVGFCESSGPCLVRTEGNDDELKNLAGKNALNLSCGHAFIIMMKNAFPVNVLNTVKNISEVCSIYCATANDVDVII
;
A
#
# COMPACT_ATOMS: atom_id res chain seq x y z
N MET A 1 21.06 -2.47 15.97
CA MET A 1 20.12 -1.77 15.08
C MET A 1 20.90 -1.36 13.85
N GLU A 2 20.45 -1.73 12.66
CA GLU A 2 21.09 -1.43 11.38
C GLU A 2 20.04 -0.72 10.52
N LEU A 3 20.38 0.43 9.93
CA LEU A 3 19.49 1.13 9.01
C LEU A 3 19.70 0.61 7.60
N LYS A 4 18.62 0.31 6.89
CA LYS A 4 18.65 -0.12 5.49
C LYS A 4 17.80 0.80 4.63
N THR A 5 18.23 0.99 3.39
CA THR A 5 17.49 1.74 2.38
C THR A 5 16.87 0.74 1.41
N VAL A 6 15.54 0.76 1.28
CA VAL A 6 14.78 -0.11 0.38
C VAL A 6 14.11 0.75 -0.69
N LYS A 7 14.51 0.55 -1.94
CA LYS A 7 13.87 1.22 -3.10
C LYS A 7 12.50 0.61 -3.36
N ILE A 8 11.48 1.45 -3.54
CA ILE A 8 10.17 1.00 -4.01
C ILE A 8 10.23 0.81 -5.53
N GLU A 9 10.00 -0.41 -5.98
CA GLU A 9 9.93 -0.76 -7.40
C GLU A 9 8.55 -0.45 -7.96
N LYS A 10 8.49 0.47 -8.93
CA LYS A 10 7.25 0.79 -9.65
C LYS A 10 7.52 1.28 -11.08
N PRO A 11 6.59 1.07 -12.03
CA PRO A 11 6.57 1.80 -13.29
C PRO A 11 6.42 3.31 -13.10
N GLU A 12 6.80 4.09 -14.13
CA GLU A 12 6.69 5.56 -14.10
C GLU A 12 5.25 6.06 -13.94
N ASP A 13 4.28 5.35 -14.55
CA ASP A 13 2.85 5.72 -14.55
C ASP A 13 2.10 5.29 -13.27
N VAL A 14 2.80 4.67 -12.30
CA VAL A 14 2.20 4.22 -11.04
C VAL A 14 2.43 5.24 -9.93
N ASN A 15 1.36 5.59 -9.24
CA ASN A 15 1.41 6.31 -7.96
C ASN A 15 1.38 5.31 -6.81
N ILE A 16 2.01 5.65 -5.69
CA ILE A 16 2.00 4.84 -4.48
C ILE A 16 1.45 5.60 -3.28
N VAL A 17 0.98 4.85 -2.28
CA VAL A 17 0.79 5.30 -0.90
C VAL A 17 1.44 4.29 0.02
N VAL A 18 2.31 4.73 0.92
CA VAL A 18 2.93 3.89 1.96
C VAL A 18 2.47 4.38 3.32
N GLY A 19 2.04 3.46 4.18
CA GLY A 19 1.56 3.80 5.51
C GLY A 19 1.67 2.64 6.49
N GLN A 20 1.15 2.88 7.68
CA GLN A 20 1.06 1.92 8.76
C GLN A 20 -0.40 1.69 9.12
N SER A 21 -0.76 0.43 9.33
CA SER A 21 -2.10 0.02 9.76
C SER A 21 -2.02 -0.96 10.92
N HIS A 22 -3.14 -1.51 11.32
CA HIS A 22 -3.23 -2.64 12.25
C HIS A 22 -4.44 -3.48 11.87
N PHE A 23 -4.44 -4.78 12.20
CA PHE A 23 -5.56 -5.71 12.00
C PHE A 23 -5.78 -6.16 10.54
N ILE A 24 -6.16 -7.44 10.38
CA ILE A 24 -6.24 -8.11 9.06
C ILE A 24 -7.28 -7.49 8.12
N LYS A 25 -8.32 -6.87 8.70
CA LYS A 25 -9.40 -6.19 7.96
C LYS A 25 -8.90 -5.00 7.13
N THR A 26 -7.70 -4.47 7.45
CA THR A 26 -6.99 -3.44 6.65
C THR A 26 -7.07 -3.70 5.14
N VAL A 27 -6.90 -4.95 4.73
CA VAL A 27 -6.82 -5.31 3.31
C VAL A 27 -8.16 -5.10 2.59
N GLU A 28 -9.25 -5.59 3.20
CA GLU A 28 -10.61 -5.43 2.69
C GLU A 28 -11.06 -3.97 2.75
N ASP A 29 -10.78 -3.27 3.85
CA ASP A 29 -11.24 -1.89 4.04
C ASP A 29 -10.49 -0.91 3.13
N ILE A 30 -9.20 -1.15 2.86
CA ILE A 30 -8.47 -0.40 1.82
C ILE A 30 -9.05 -0.73 0.45
N TYR A 31 -9.36 -2.01 0.15
CA TYR A 31 -9.96 -2.36 -1.14
C TYR A 31 -11.28 -1.61 -1.37
N GLU A 32 -12.19 -1.64 -0.38
CA GLU A 32 -13.48 -0.95 -0.43
C GLU A 32 -13.30 0.57 -0.56
N ALA A 33 -12.40 1.18 0.22
CA ALA A 33 -12.07 2.60 0.12
C ALA A 33 -11.58 2.99 -1.28
N MET A 34 -10.77 2.14 -1.90
CA MET A 34 -10.21 2.41 -3.22
C MET A 34 -11.29 2.31 -4.32
N VAL A 35 -12.06 1.22 -4.38
CA VAL A 35 -13.11 1.03 -5.42
C VAL A 35 -14.24 2.06 -5.32
N THR A 36 -14.52 2.56 -4.12
CA THR A 36 -15.57 3.59 -3.90
C THR A 36 -15.10 5.02 -4.18
N SER A 37 -13.78 5.26 -4.19
CA SER A 37 -13.23 6.61 -4.37
C SER A 37 -13.20 7.06 -5.83
N VAL A 38 -12.84 6.18 -6.77
CA VAL A 38 -12.72 6.51 -8.21
C VAL A 38 -13.19 5.34 -9.07
N PRO A 39 -14.21 5.49 -9.93
CA PRO A 39 -14.78 4.37 -10.71
C PRO A 39 -13.79 3.64 -11.64
N THR A 40 -12.79 4.36 -12.17
CA THR A 40 -11.82 3.84 -13.15
C THR A 40 -10.50 3.39 -12.53
N ILE A 41 -10.37 3.44 -11.20
CA ILE A 41 -9.11 3.16 -10.52
C ILE A 41 -8.66 1.73 -10.76
N LYS A 42 -7.37 1.57 -11.03
CA LYS A 42 -6.68 0.29 -11.00
C LYS A 42 -5.69 0.31 -9.86
N PHE A 43 -5.74 -0.68 -8.99
CA PHE A 43 -4.86 -0.70 -7.82
C PHE A 43 -4.55 -2.10 -7.31
N GLY A 44 -3.46 -2.17 -6.55
CA GLY A 44 -3.09 -3.29 -5.70
C GLY A 44 -2.65 -2.79 -4.32
N VAL A 45 -2.94 -3.56 -3.28
CA VAL A 45 -2.49 -3.33 -1.91
C VAL A 45 -1.68 -4.52 -1.43
N GLY A 46 -0.59 -4.24 -0.71
CA GLY A 46 0.18 -5.22 0.06
C GLY A 46 0.22 -4.79 1.52
N PHE A 47 -0.12 -5.68 2.45
CA PHE A 47 -0.12 -5.44 3.89
C PHE A 47 0.67 -6.53 4.62
N CYS A 48 1.60 -6.11 5.47
CA CYS A 48 2.45 -7.03 6.23
C CYS A 48 1.77 -7.43 7.55
N GLU A 49 1.18 -8.61 7.62
CA GLU A 49 0.69 -9.16 8.88
C GLU A 49 1.86 -9.33 9.86
N SER A 50 1.75 -8.80 11.09
CA SER A 50 2.88 -8.78 12.04
C SER A 50 2.78 -9.84 13.15
N SER A 51 1.81 -10.74 13.09
CA SER A 51 1.64 -11.82 14.06
C SER A 51 1.03 -13.07 13.43
N GLY A 52 1.06 -14.19 14.15
CA GLY A 52 0.54 -15.46 13.64
C GLY A 52 1.33 -15.95 12.42
N PRO A 53 0.68 -16.20 11.26
CA PRO A 53 1.37 -16.63 10.03
C PRO A 53 2.38 -15.62 9.47
N CYS A 54 2.30 -14.33 9.85
CA CYS A 54 3.18 -13.26 9.38
C CYS A 54 3.30 -13.17 7.85
N LEU A 55 2.16 -13.26 7.16
CA LEU A 55 2.11 -13.26 5.70
C LEU A 55 1.94 -11.84 5.14
N VAL A 56 2.48 -11.62 3.93
CA VAL A 56 2.08 -10.47 3.11
C VAL A 56 0.71 -10.77 2.53
N ARG A 57 -0.28 -10.01 2.96
CA ARG A 57 -1.66 -10.07 2.45
C ARG A 57 -1.78 -9.11 1.29
N THR A 58 -2.45 -9.53 0.23
CA THR A 58 -2.60 -8.71 -0.97
C THR A 58 -4.05 -8.70 -1.41
N GLU A 59 -4.48 -7.56 -1.96
CA GLU A 59 -5.72 -7.46 -2.71
C GLU A 59 -5.63 -6.42 -3.82
N GLY A 60 -6.61 -6.39 -4.71
CA GLY A 60 -6.70 -5.35 -5.74
C GLY A 60 -7.55 -5.77 -6.92
N ASN A 61 -7.90 -4.78 -7.76
CA ASN A 61 -8.69 -4.99 -8.97
C ASN A 61 -7.84 -5.00 -10.27
N ASP A 62 -6.52 -5.10 -10.09
CA ASP A 62 -5.50 -5.22 -11.12
C ASP A 62 -4.40 -6.18 -10.65
N ASP A 63 -4.24 -7.33 -11.32
CA ASP A 63 -3.33 -8.38 -10.86
C ASP A 63 -1.86 -7.97 -10.95
N GLU A 64 -1.47 -7.11 -11.90
CA GLU A 64 -0.09 -6.62 -12.02
C GLU A 64 0.25 -5.72 -10.82
N LEU A 65 -0.63 -4.77 -10.50
CA LEU A 65 -0.44 -3.88 -9.35
C LEU A 65 -0.53 -4.64 -8.02
N LYS A 66 -1.40 -5.64 -7.90
CA LYS A 66 -1.50 -6.50 -6.70
C LYS A 66 -0.20 -7.26 -6.45
N ASN A 67 0.35 -7.89 -7.48
CA ASN A 67 1.63 -8.61 -7.40
C ASN A 67 2.78 -7.66 -7.07
N LEU A 68 2.79 -6.47 -7.68
CA LEU A 68 3.83 -5.46 -7.43
C LEU A 68 3.76 -4.89 -6.01
N ALA A 69 2.57 -4.64 -5.48
CA ALA A 69 2.36 -4.22 -4.10
C ALA A 69 2.82 -5.30 -3.11
N GLY A 70 2.49 -6.58 -3.38
CA GLY A 70 2.95 -7.71 -2.59
C GLY A 70 4.48 -7.84 -2.58
N LYS A 71 5.13 -7.71 -3.74
CA LYS A 71 6.60 -7.74 -3.86
C LYS A 71 7.26 -6.63 -3.05
N ASN A 72 6.73 -5.40 -3.14
CA ASN A 72 7.28 -4.27 -2.38
C ASN A 72 7.03 -4.40 -0.88
N ALA A 73 5.85 -4.87 -0.45
CA ALA A 73 5.58 -5.16 0.96
C ALA A 73 6.55 -6.23 1.51
N LEU A 74 6.81 -7.29 0.74
CA LEU A 74 7.81 -8.29 1.10
C LEU A 74 9.22 -7.70 1.20
N ASN A 75 9.63 -6.86 0.25
CA ASN A 75 10.93 -6.20 0.27
C ASN A 75 11.10 -5.25 1.47
N LEU A 76 10.03 -4.55 1.86
CA LEU A 76 10.02 -3.71 3.07
C LEU A 76 10.18 -4.56 4.34
N SER A 77 9.49 -5.71 4.41
CA SER A 77 9.55 -6.62 5.57
C SER A 77 9.23 -5.94 6.92
N CYS A 78 8.47 -4.84 6.91
CA CYS A 78 8.06 -4.10 8.10
C CYS A 78 6.67 -4.56 8.54
N GLY A 79 6.56 -5.11 9.75
CA GLY A 79 5.27 -5.52 10.31
C GLY A 79 4.26 -4.37 10.35
N HIS A 80 3.02 -4.67 9.96
CA HIS A 80 1.89 -3.74 9.92
C HIS A 80 2.03 -2.55 8.94
N ALA A 81 3.09 -2.51 8.12
CA ALA A 81 3.17 -1.60 7.01
C ALA A 81 2.22 -2.02 5.88
N PHE A 82 1.70 -1.05 5.14
CA PHE A 82 1.00 -1.29 3.90
C PHE A 82 1.55 -0.41 2.77
N ILE A 83 1.42 -0.91 1.55
CA ILE A 83 1.66 -0.16 0.32
C ILE A 83 0.49 -0.34 -0.63
N ILE A 84 -0.03 0.77 -1.13
CA ILE A 84 -1.02 0.84 -2.21
C ILE A 84 -0.27 1.29 -3.46
N MET A 85 -0.53 0.63 -4.59
CA MET A 85 -0.07 1.02 -5.91
C MET A 85 -1.27 1.25 -6.80
N MET A 86 -1.29 2.34 -7.55
CA MET A 86 -2.46 2.71 -8.36
C MET A 86 -2.12 3.33 -9.71
N LYS A 87 -3.02 3.11 -10.66
CA LYS A 87 -3.12 3.73 -11.99
C LYS A 87 -4.54 4.28 -12.18
N ASN A 88 -4.70 5.20 -13.14
CA ASN A 88 -5.97 5.87 -13.46
C ASN A 88 -6.61 6.63 -12.28
N ALA A 89 -5.80 6.97 -11.28
CA ALA A 89 -6.14 7.78 -10.12
C ALA A 89 -4.85 8.35 -9.51
N PHE A 90 -5.00 9.39 -8.69
CA PHE A 90 -3.91 10.03 -7.97
C PHE A 90 -4.13 9.94 -6.45
N PRO A 91 -3.06 10.06 -5.63
CA PRO A 91 -3.18 10.04 -4.18
C PRO A 91 -4.23 11.01 -3.63
N VAL A 92 -4.36 12.21 -4.21
CA VAL A 92 -5.36 13.20 -3.78
C VAL A 92 -6.80 12.69 -3.86
N ASN A 93 -7.09 11.73 -4.74
CA ASN A 93 -8.43 11.15 -4.88
C ASN A 93 -8.78 10.19 -3.74
N VAL A 94 -7.79 9.57 -3.09
CA VAL A 94 -7.99 8.45 -2.15
C VAL A 94 -7.45 8.73 -0.74
N LEU A 95 -6.53 9.67 -0.58
CA LEU A 95 -5.81 9.89 0.68
C LEU A 95 -6.73 10.16 1.87
N ASN A 96 -7.79 10.95 1.69
CA ASN A 96 -8.73 11.23 2.78
C ASN A 96 -9.55 9.99 3.15
N THR A 97 -10.00 9.22 2.18
CA THR A 97 -10.71 7.95 2.42
C THR A 97 -9.82 6.97 3.17
N VAL A 98 -8.57 6.78 2.73
CA VAL A 98 -7.61 5.87 3.38
C VAL A 98 -7.27 6.33 4.80
N LYS A 99 -7.04 7.63 5.04
CA LYS A 99 -6.77 8.17 6.38
C LYS A 99 -7.94 8.00 7.36
N ASN A 100 -9.16 7.86 6.86
CA ASN A 100 -10.35 7.71 7.68
C ASN A 100 -10.69 6.24 7.98
N ILE A 101 -9.93 5.27 7.45
CA ILE A 101 -10.06 3.86 7.81
C ILE A 101 -9.59 3.69 9.26
N SER A 102 -10.36 2.99 10.09
CA SER A 102 -10.10 2.86 11.53
C SER A 102 -8.78 2.15 11.85
N GLU A 103 -8.40 1.22 10.98
CA GLU A 103 -7.19 0.43 11.04
C GLU A 103 -5.93 1.25 10.72
N VAL A 104 -6.06 2.32 9.91
CA VAL A 104 -4.92 3.11 9.41
C VAL A 104 -4.40 4.04 10.51
N CYS A 105 -3.15 3.83 10.89
CA CYS A 105 -2.48 4.63 11.92
C CYS A 105 -1.84 5.89 11.35
N SER A 106 -1.15 5.78 10.19
CA SER A 106 -0.40 6.90 9.60
C SER A 106 -0.10 6.68 8.12
N ILE A 107 0.04 7.77 7.38
CA ILE A 107 0.56 7.77 6.01
C ILE A 107 1.98 8.36 6.03
N TYR A 108 2.95 7.63 5.48
CA TYR A 108 4.34 8.06 5.41
C TYR A 108 4.66 8.78 4.10
N CYS A 109 4.13 8.29 2.98
CA CYS A 109 4.42 8.82 1.66
C CYS A 109 3.25 8.61 0.71
N ALA A 110 3.04 9.56 -0.21
CA ALA A 110 2.13 9.43 -1.34
C ALA A 110 2.74 10.16 -2.55
N THR A 111 3.15 9.44 -3.59
CA THR A 111 3.93 10.03 -4.70
C THR A 111 3.93 9.17 -5.97
N ALA A 112 4.27 9.79 -7.11
CA ALA A 112 4.68 9.12 -8.34
C ALA A 112 6.21 9.18 -8.57
N ASN A 113 6.95 9.90 -7.73
CA ASN A 113 8.40 9.98 -7.85
C ASN A 113 9.07 8.67 -7.41
N ASP A 114 10.33 8.49 -7.81
CA ASP A 114 11.21 7.50 -7.21
C ASP A 114 11.32 7.77 -5.69
N VAL A 115 11.24 6.70 -4.90
CA VAL A 115 11.29 6.79 -3.44
C VAL A 115 12.04 5.62 -2.84
N ASP A 116 12.83 5.94 -1.83
CA ASP A 116 13.52 5.00 -0.97
C ASP A 116 12.93 5.08 0.44
N VAL A 117 12.70 3.94 1.07
CA VAL A 117 12.23 3.83 2.46
C VAL A 117 13.41 3.44 3.34
N ILE A 118 13.58 4.14 4.47
CA ILE A 118 14.58 3.82 5.48
C ILE A 118 13.92 2.93 6.53
N ILE A 119 14.47 1.74 6.76
CA ILE A 119 14.02 0.75 7.75
C ILE A 119 15.10 0.48 8.80
#